data_AF-A0A3D4NQU6-F1
#
_entry.id   AF-A0A3D4NQU6-F1
#
_cell.length_a   1.000
_cell.length_b   1.000
_cell.length_c   1.000
_cell.angle_alpha   90.00
_cell.angle_beta   90.00
_cell.angle_gamma   90.00
#
_symmetry.space_group_name_H-M   'P 1'
#
loop_
_entity.id
_entity.type
_entity.pdbx_description
1 polymer ?
#
loop_
_entity_poly.entity_id
_entity_poly.type
_entity_poly.pdbx_seq_one_letter_code
_entity_poly.pdbx_strand_id
1 'polypeptide(L)'
;AYLTGLLGVHTLLRIAIRDNRPELVGHLFAGRLSLGDTVRLAPLFESGWLQGPVHVPDWAADLRRLAANLAFSAFIARIKLDVLDLEVLMAFADEHEADASA
;
A
#
# COMPACT_ATOMS: atom_id res chain seq x y z
N ALA A 1 -16.36 -11.26 2.07
CA ALA A 1 -15.29 -11.89 1.27
C ALA A 1 -14.44 -10.86 0.52
N TYR A 2 -15.01 -9.99 -0.33
CA TYR A 2 -14.25 -9.04 -1.16
C TYR A 2 -13.36 -8.06 -0.37
N LEU A 3 -13.91 -7.38 0.64
CA LEU A 3 -13.14 -6.43 1.48
C LEU A 3 -11.99 -7.11 2.23
N THR A 4 -12.19 -8.35 2.67
CA THR A 4 -11.14 -9.15 3.30
C THR A 4 -9.99 -9.42 2.33
N GLY A 5 -10.30 -9.71 1.07
CA GLY A 5 -9.29 -9.86 0.02
C GLY A 5 -8.52 -8.56 -0.25
N LEU A 6 -9.24 -7.43 -0.34
CA LEU A 6 -8.63 -6.12 -0.50
C LEU A 6 -7.66 -5.79 0.65
N LEU A 7 -8.09 -5.98 1.90
CA LEU A 7 -7.26 -5.78 3.07
C LEU A 7 -6.05 -6.72 3.06
N GLY A 8 -6.24 -7.97 2.67
CA GLY A 8 -5.16 -8.96 2.56
C GLY A 8 -4.09 -8.55 1.55
N VAL A 9 -4.49 -8.18 0.33
CA VAL A 9 -3.57 -7.68 -0.71
C VAL A 9 -2.86 -6.42 -0.23
N HIS A 10 -3.60 -5.43 0.28
CA HIS A 10 -3.01 -4.18 0.76
C HIS A 10 -1.99 -4.41 1.88
N THR A 11 -2.30 -5.34 2.80
CA THR A 11 -1.41 -5.72 3.91
C THR A 11 -0.16 -6.41 3.38
N LEU A 12 -0.30 -7.34 2.43
CA LEU A 12 0.85 -8.02 1.81
C LEU A 12 1.77 -7.02 1.10
N LEU A 13 1.23 -6.10 0.31
CA LEU A 13 2.02 -5.06 -0.37
C LEU A 13 2.77 -4.19 0.64
N ARG A 14 2.12 -3.80 1.74
CA ARG A 14 2.73 -3.02 2.82
C ARG A 14 3.87 -3.78 3.50
N ILE A 15 3.66 -5.06 3.84
CA ILE A 15 4.67 -5.91 4.47
C ILE A 15 5.85 -6.11 3.52
N ALA A 16 5.60 -6.41 2.24
CA ALA A 16 6.63 -6.61 1.23
C ALA A 16 7.57 -5.39 1.11
N ILE A 17 7.03 -4.18 1.09
CA ILE A 17 7.86 -2.96 1.05
C ILE A 17 8.57 -2.72 2.39
N ARG A 18 7.87 -2.86 3.52
CA ARG A 18 8.44 -2.65 4.86
C ARG A 18 9.63 -3.58 5.13
N ASP A 19 9.51 -4.84 4.74
CA ASP A 19 10.48 -5.88 5.03
C ASP A 19 11.57 -5.97 3.94
N ASN A 20 11.61 -5.01 3.00
CA ASN A 20 12.55 -4.97 1.88
C ASN A 20 12.51 -6.25 1.01
N ARG A 21 11.31 -6.76 0.77
CA ARG A 21 10.99 -7.92 -0.08
C ARG A 21 10.08 -7.52 -1.26
N PRO A 22 10.48 -6.53 -2.10
CA PRO A 22 9.62 -6.02 -3.16
C PRO A 22 9.29 -7.05 -4.26
N GLU A 23 10.09 -8.10 -4.41
CA GLU A 23 9.84 -9.19 -5.35
C GLU A 23 8.52 -9.92 -5.07
N LEU A 24 8.06 -9.95 -3.81
CA LEU A 24 6.76 -10.52 -3.44
C LEU A 24 5.59 -9.76 -4.08
N VAL A 25 5.74 -8.46 -4.37
CA VAL A 25 4.75 -7.68 -5.12
C VAL A 25 4.60 -8.25 -6.53
N GLY A 26 5.71 -8.59 -7.18
CA GLY A 26 5.71 -9.20 -8.51
C GLY A 26 5.08 -10.59 -8.51
N HIS A 27 5.39 -11.41 -7.50
CA HIS A 27 4.89 -12.78 -7.40
C HIS A 27 3.35 -12.85 -7.35
N LEU A 28 2.65 -11.82 -6.86
CA LEU A 28 1.18 -11.75 -6.92
C LEU A 28 0.63 -11.89 -8.34
N PHE A 29 1.41 -11.52 -9.35
CA PHE A 29 1.02 -11.55 -10.76
C PHE A 29 1.55 -12.79 -11.50
N ALA A 30 2.23 -13.71 -10.79
CA ALA A 30 2.76 -14.94 -11.36
C ALA A 30 1.71 -16.06 -11.41
N GLY A 31 0.63 -15.82 -12.17
CA GLY A 31 -0.48 -16.76 -12.35
C GLY A 31 -1.54 -16.66 -11.25
N ARG A 32 -2.13 -17.79 -10.85
CA ARG A 32 -3.21 -17.86 -9.84
C ARG A 32 -2.66 -18.29 -8.50
N LEU A 33 -2.01 -17.36 -7.80
CA LEU A 33 -1.46 -17.60 -6.47
C LEU A 33 -2.36 -17.04 -5.38
N SER A 34 -2.42 -17.72 -4.24
CA SER A 34 -2.93 -17.10 -3.02
C SER A 34 -1.90 -16.14 -2.42
N LEU A 35 -2.34 -15.28 -1.50
CA LEU A 35 -1.44 -14.40 -0.74
C LEU A 35 -0.37 -15.20 0.01
N GLY A 36 -0.73 -16.38 0.53
CA GLY A 36 0.21 -17.27 1.22
C GLY A 36 1.22 -17.92 0.27
N ASP A 37 0.78 -18.31 -0.93
CA ASP A 37 1.66 -18.93 -1.93
C ASP A 37 2.74 -17.94 -2.39
N THR A 38 2.40 -16.66 -2.48
CA THR A 38 3.33 -15.58 -2.84
C THR A 38 4.58 -15.59 -1.95
N VAL A 39 4.42 -15.92 -0.66
CA VAL A 39 5.52 -16.02 0.31
C VAL A 39 6.13 -17.42 0.33
N ARG A 40 5.30 -18.47 0.35
CA ARG A 40 5.76 -19.86 0.46
C ARG A 40 6.56 -20.33 -0.76
N LEU A 41 6.22 -19.81 -1.94
CA LEU A 41 6.86 -20.16 -3.21
C LEU A 41 8.02 -19.22 -3.58
N ALA A 42 8.28 -18.15 -2.81
CA ALA A 42 9.37 -17.21 -3.09
C ALA A 42 10.74 -17.90 -3.33
N PRO A 43 11.16 -18.92 -2.54
CA PRO A 43 12.41 -19.63 -2.81
C PRO A 43 12.44 -20.37 -4.16
N LEU A 44 11.28 -20.78 -4.68
CA LEU A 44 11.18 -21.43 -5.98
C LEU A 44 11.28 -20.43 -7.15
N PHE A 45 10.84 -19.20 -6.95
CA PHE A 45 11.12 -18.11 -7.89
C PHE A 45 12.59 -17.70 -7.86
N GLU A 46 13.18 -17.57 -6.66
CA GLU A 46 14.60 -17.23 -6.48
C GLU A 46 15.55 -18.26 -7.10
N SER A 47 15.20 -19.55 -7.01
CA SER A 47 15.98 -20.65 -7.63
C SER A 47 15.75 -20.82 -9.15
N GLY A 48 14.82 -20.08 -9.75
CA GLY A 48 14.46 -20.19 -11.17
C GLY A 48 13.59 -21.41 -11.51
N TRP A 49 13.11 -22.17 -10.52
CA TRP A 49 12.16 -23.26 -10.73
C TRP A 49 10.78 -22.75 -11.17
N LEU A 50 10.36 -21.61 -10.64
CA LEU A 50 9.16 -20.91 -11.07
C LEU A 50 9.53 -19.69 -11.91
N GLN A 51 8.80 -19.50 -13.01
CA GLN A 51 8.92 -18.31 -13.84
C GLN A 51 8.18 -17.14 -13.20
N GLY A 52 8.83 -15.98 -13.12
CA GLY A 52 8.22 -14.74 -12.63
C GLY A 52 7.04 -14.25 -13.50
N PRO A 53 6.36 -13.19 -13.06
CA PRO A 53 5.21 -12.64 -13.77
C PRO A 53 5.60 -12.10 -15.15
N VAL A 54 4.85 -12.49 -16.19
CA VAL A 54 5.04 -11.96 -17.56
C VAL A 54 4.39 -10.59 -17.70
N HIS A 55 3.27 -10.38 -17.01
CA HIS A 55 2.50 -9.13 -17.05
C HIS A 55 2.35 -8.59 -15.64
N VAL A 56 2.92 -7.42 -15.39
CA VAL A 56 2.77 -6.67 -14.15
C VAL A 56 2.11 -5.33 -14.49
N PRO A 57 1.04 -4.92 -13.80
CA PRO A 57 0.45 -3.61 -14.01
C PRO A 57 1.44 -2.47 -13.72
N ASP A 58 1.36 -1.37 -14.47
CA ASP A 58 2.28 -0.23 -14.33
C ASP A 58 2.34 0.33 -12.90
N TRP A 59 1.21 0.33 -12.20
CA TRP A 59 1.13 0.79 -10.80
C TRP A 59 1.91 -0.11 -9.83
N ALA A 60 2.05 -1.41 -10.14
CA ALA A 60 2.76 -2.38 -9.31
C ALA A 60 4.24 -2.50 -9.70
N ALA A 61 4.55 -2.22 -10.97
CA ALA A 61 5.92 -2.23 -11.48
C ALA A 61 6.77 -1.07 -10.91
N ASP A 62 6.17 0.11 -10.72
CA ASP A 62 6.86 1.25 -10.09
C ASP A 62 6.77 1.17 -8.55
N LEU A 63 7.72 0.44 -7.96
CA LEU A 63 7.82 0.25 -6.51
C LEU A 63 7.94 1.56 -5.72
N ARG A 64 8.48 2.63 -6.32
CA ARG A 64 8.59 3.94 -5.64
C ARG A 64 7.22 4.58 -5.48
N ARG A 65 6.42 4.56 -6.56
CA ARG A 65 5.03 5.04 -6.52
C ARG A 65 4.19 4.20 -5.57
N LEU A 66 4.38 2.88 -5.58
CA LEU A 66 3.69 1.99 -4.67
C LEU A 66 4.05 2.29 -3.20
N ALA A 67 5.33 2.44 -2.89
CA ALA A 67 5.81 2.79 -1.55
C ALA A 67 5.24 4.13 -1.09
N ALA A 68 5.25 5.16 -1.94
CA ALA A 68 4.68 6.47 -1.63
C ALA A 68 3.18 6.37 -1.30
N ASN A 69 2.41 5.62 -2.10
CA ASN A 69 0.99 5.40 -1.84
C ASN A 69 0.73 4.64 -0.53
N LEU A 70 1.53 3.60 -0.24
CA LEU A 70 1.39 2.82 0.99
C LEU A 70 1.79 3.63 2.23
N ALA A 71 2.81 4.48 2.13
CA ALA A 71 3.20 5.42 3.17
C ALA A 71 2.10 6.45 3.44
N PHE A 72 1.56 7.07 2.39
CA PHE A 72 0.43 7.99 2.49
C PHE A 72 -0.79 7.32 3.14
N SER A 73 -1.17 6.14 2.66
CA SER A 73 -2.26 5.35 3.25
C SER A 73 -2.01 5.01 4.72
N ALA A 74 -0.75 4.70 5.12
CA ALA A 74 -0.39 4.47 6.52
C ALA A 74 -0.61 5.70 7.38
N PHE A 75 -0.20 6.86 6.85
CA PHE A 75 -0.31 8.13 7.53
C PHE A 75 -1.77 8.51 7.76
N ILE A 76 -2.60 8.45 6.70
CA ILE A 76 -4.03 8.74 6.80
C ILE A 76 -4.73 7.81 7.79
N ALA A 77 -4.41 6.51 7.79
CA ALA A 77 -4.99 5.54 8.73
C ALA A 77 -4.65 5.82 10.21
N ARG A 78 -3.65 6.68 10.50
CA ARG A 78 -3.29 7.10 11.86
C ARG A 78 -3.99 8.38 12.30
N ILE A 79 -4.63 9.11 11.39
CA ILE A 79 -5.39 10.31 11.71
C ILE A 79 -6.66 9.87 12.43
N LYS A 80 -6.80 10.32 13.68
CA LYS A 80 -7.99 10.02 14.46
C LYS A 80 -9.06 11.08 14.18
N LEU A 81 -10.11 10.66 13.46
CA LEU A 81 -11.24 11.53 13.10
C LEU A 81 -12.24 11.74 14.25
N ASP A 82 -12.08 11.03 15.36
CA ASP A 82 -12.85 11.25 16.58
C ASP A 82 -12.52 12.59 17.27
N VAL A 83 -11.31 13.10 17.07
CA VAL A 83 -10.84 14.40 17.59
C VAL A 83 -10.94 15.52 16.54
N LEU A 84 -11.15 15.16 15.27
CA LEU A 84 -11.25 16.11 14.17
C LEU A 84 -12.72 16.21 13.73
N ASP A 85 -13.41 17.24 14.20
CA ASP A 85 -14.76 17.57 13.75
C ASP A 85 -14.77 18.81 12.85
N LEU A 86 -15.96 19.17 12.37
CA LEU A 86 -16.14 20.33 11.50
C LEU A 86 -15.85 21.64 12.23
N GLU A 87 -16.06 21.72 13.54
CA GLU A 87 -15.81 22.93 14.32
C GLU A 87 -14.30 23.19 14.41
N VAL A 88 -13.50 22.16 14.68
CA VAL A 88 -12.03 22.24 14.66
C VAL A 88 -11.51 22.63 13.28
N LEU A 89 -12.11 22.08 12.20
CA LEU A 89 -11.72 22.42 10.83
C LEU A 89 -12.02 23.89 10.50
N MET A 90 -13.21 24.38 10.89
CA MET A 90 -13.62 25.76 10.66
C MET A 90 -12.75 26.75 11.45
N ALA A 91 -12.49 26.47 12.73
CA ALA A 91 -11.60 27.29 13.55
C ALA A 91 -10.19 27.41 12.95
N PHE A 92 -9.64 26.30 12.45
CA PHE A 92 -8.34 26.31 11.76
C PHE A 92 -8.35 27.16 10.47
N ALA A 93 -9.42 27.09 9.70
CA ALA A 93 -9.57 27.86 8.46
C ALA A 93 -9.68 29.38 8.74
N ASP A 94 -10.47 29.76 9.74
CA ASP A 94 -10.66 31.16 10.16
C ASP A 94 -9.34 31.80 10.65
N GLU A 95 -8.51 31.04 11.40
CA GLU A 95 -7.18 31.49 11.84
C GLU A 95 -6.22 31.76 10.67
N HIS A 96 -6.29 30.94 9.60
CA HIS A 96 -5.36 31.05 8.46
C HIS A 96 -5.85 32.02 7.37
N GLU A 97 -7.15 32.30 7.25
CA GLU A 97 -7.66 33.38 6.40
C GLU A 97 -7.28 34.77 6.94
N ALA A 98 -7.20 34.91 8.26
CA ALA A 98 -6.73 36.12 8.92
C ALA A 98 -5.24 36.41 8.64
N ASP A 99 -4.40 35.35 8.60
CA ASP A 99 -2.95 35.45 8.32
C ASP A 99 -2.64 35.68 6.83
N ALA A 100 -3.52 35.22 5.93
CA ALA A 100 -3.38 35.45 4.48
C ALA A 100 -3.85 36.84 4.01
N SER A 101 -4.57 37.58 4.86
CA SER A 101 -5.09 38.93 4.57
C SER A 101 -4.27 40.06 5.21
N ALA A 102 -3.13 39.74 5.83
CA ALA A 102 -2.15 40.69 6.38
C ALA A 102 -0.94 40.88 5.44
#